data_AF-A0A6N7QU83-F1
#
_entry.id   AF-A0A6N7QU83-F1
#
_cell.length_a   1.000
_cell.length_b   1.000
_cell.length_c   1.000
_cell.angle_alpha   90.00
_cell.angle_beta   90.00
_cell.angle_gamma   90.00
#
_symmetry.space_group_name_H-M   'P 1'
#
loop_
_entity.id
_entity.type
_entity.pdbx_description
1 polymer ?
#
loop_
_entity_poly.entity_id
_entity_poly.type
_entity_poly.pdbx_seq_one_letter_code
_entity_poly.pdbx_strand_id
1 'polypeptide(L)'
;MITVHIVEFLSFIPVWLVIVLGAIYFYRKNEEEMAIWKVAILIFVGMFTFDFHWNIENEWRIPVLPLGVWIVYFFMRKDSERWQRARTFVWWGFLSSYLFILSGLIAILLQSIIYPDDEVQTFLANVENAEVKTIHSSGEYNISLDPDTFSEALDTATRKELDFNQWRDEQMNVEQEHAEEFPYLVEGVKAEWGSGYIPVVYVSKDGKHLLISTREQQYYFETEKRLWE
;
A
#
# COMPACT_ATOMS: atom_id res chain seq x y z
N MET A 1 5.46 -12.19 8.32
CA MET A 1 5.48 -10.80 8.83
C MET A 1 4.12 -10.18 8.53
N ILE A 2 3.48 -9.51 9.48
CA ILE A 2 2.18 -8.85 9.25
C ILE A 2 2.47 -7.49 8.60
N THR A 3 1.97 -7.27 7.39
CA THR A 3 1.99 -5.94 6.74
C THR A 3 0.86 -5.09 7.31
N VAL A 4 1.21 -3.92 7.83
CA VAL A 4 0.22 -2.95 8.34
C VAL A 4 0.34 -1.69 7.49
N HIS A 5 -0.74 -1.35 6.78
CA HIS A 5 -0.88 -0.09 6.05
C HIS A 5 -1.69 0.88 6.92
N ILE A 6 -1.00 1.62 7.77
CA ILE A 6 -1.68 2.41 8.80
C ILE A 6 -2.49 3.56 8.22
N VAL A 7 -1.99 4.16 7.13
CA VAL A 7 -2.66 5.27 6.43
C VAL A 7 -3.99 4.81 5.84
N GLU A 8 -4.01 3.65 5.19
CA GLU A 8 -5.23 3.05 4.65
C GLU A 8 -6.22 2.71 5.77
N PHE A 9 -5.75 2.12 6.87
CA PHE A 9 -6.64 1.81 7.98
C PHE A 9 -7.28 3.07 8.60
N LEU A 10 -6.49 4.12 8.81
CA LEU A 10 -6.96 5.37 9.39
C LEU A 10 -7.87 6.16 8.44
N SER A 11 -7.68 6.05 7.13
CA SER A 11 -8.52 6.74 6.14
C SER A 11 -9.98 6.25 6.14
N PHE A 12 -10.25 5.03 6.62
CA PHE A 12 -11.60 4.48 6.72
C PHE A 12 -12.41 5.02 7.91
N ILE A 13 -11.76 5.55 8.95
CA ILE A 13 -12.44 6.12 10.12
C ILE A 13 -13.45 7.22 9.74
N PRO A 14 -13.07 8.27 8.97
CA PRO A 14 -14.02 9.30 8.56
C PRO A 14 -15.14 8.76 7.65
N VAL A 15 -14.90 7.69 6.88
CA VAL A 15 -15.94 7.06 6.06
C VAL A 15 -17.05 6.48 6.94
N TRP A 16 -16.69 5.70 7.97
CA TRP A 16 -17.65 5.16 8.93
C TRP A 16 -18.42 6.27 9.65
N LEU A 17 -17.76 7.37 10.00
CA LEU A 17 -18.42 8.53 10.60
C LEU A 17 -19.49 9.12 9.66
N VAL A 18 -19.17 9.31 8.37
CA VAL A 18 -20.12 9.79 7.37
C VAL A 18 -21.30 8.84 7.23
N ILE A 19 -21.06 7.52 7.17
CA ILE A 19 -22.11 6.50 7.08
C ILE A 19 -23.07 6.60 8.27
N VAL A 20 -22.55 6.68 9.50
CA VAL A 20 -23.35 6.77 10.73
C VAL A 20 -24.13 8.07 10.79
N LEU A 21 -23.50 9.22 10.49
CA LEU A 21 -24.18 10.50 10.47
C LEU A 21 -25.30 10.55 9.42
N GLY A 22 -25.04 10.01 8.21
CA GLY A 22 -26.06 9.88 7.17
C GLY A 22 -27.21 8.97 7.61
N ALA A 23 -26.91 7.84 8.26
CA ALA A 23 -27.92 6.95 8.81
C ALA A 23 -28.81 7.65 9.84
N ILE A 24 -28.23 8.41 10.77
CA ILE A 24 -28.95 9.19 11.78
C ILE A 24 -29.82 10.27 11.11
N TYR A 25 -29.28 10.97 10.11
CA TYR A 25 -30.03 11.98 9.36
C TYR A 25 -31.26 11.40 8.68
N PHE A 26 -31.11 10.30 7.93
CA PHE A 26 -32.24 9.64 7.26
C PHE A 26 -33.22 9.00 8.26
N TYR A 27 -32.72 8.47 9.36
CA TYR A 27 -33.55 7.93 10.43
C TYR A 27 -34.50 8.97 11.01
N ARG A 28 -33.96 10.15 11.37
CA ARG A 28 -34.75 11.25 11.93
C ARG A 28 -35.73 11.86 10.94
N LYS A 29 -35.48 11.73 9.63
CA LYS A 29 -36.33 12.26 8.57
C LYS A 29 -37.49 11.33 8.20
N ASN A 30 -37.38 10.04 8.50
CA ASN A 30 -38.46 9.09 8.24
C ASN A 30 -39.55 9.21 9.32
N GLU A 31 -40.79 9.46 8.91
CA GLU A 31 -41.95 9.68 9.81
C GLU A 31 -42.44 8.40 10.50
N GLU A 32 -42.14 7.22 9.93
CA GLU A 32 -42.48 5.92 10.54
C GLU A 32 -41.25 5.25 11.15
N GLU A 33 -41.33 4.98 12.45
CA GLU A 33 -40.22 4.43 13.24
C GLU A 33 -39.88 2.99 12.83
N MET A 34 -38.75 2.82 12.15
CA MET A 34 -38.10 1.52 11.99
C MET A 34 -37.18 1.26 13.19
N ALA A 35 -37.06 0.03 13.67
CA ALA A 35 -36.07 -0.27 14.71
C ALA A 35 -34.64 -0.02 14.21
N ILE A 36 -33.79 0.64 15.01
CA ILE A 36 -32.41 1.04 14.66
C ILE A 36 -31.57 -0.15 14.14
N TRP A 37 -31.72 -1.33 14.75
CA TRP A 37 -30.97 -2.52 14.32
C TRP A 37 -31.35 -2.96 12.89
N LYS A 38 -32.60 -2.75 12.46
CA LYS A 38 -33.02 -3.05 11.08
C LYS A 38 -32.37 -2.09 10.09
N VAL A 39 -32.22 -0.83 10.48
CA VAL A 39 -31.51 0.18 9.68
C VAL A 39 -30.05 -0.21 9.48
N ALA A 40 -29.38 -0.63 10.55
CA ALA A 40 -28.00 -1.13 10.45
C ALA A 40 -27.91 -2.31 9.46
N ILE A 41 -28.80 -3.30 9.57
CA ILE A 41 -28.84 -4.44 8.63
C ILE A 41 -29.06 -3.96 7.19
N LEU A 42 -30.00 -3.05 6.94
CA LEU A 42 -30.27 -2.56 5.58
C LEU A 42 -29.06 -1.86 4.97
N ILE A 43 -28.30 -1.09 5.76
CA ILE A 43 -27.06 -0.46 5.30
C ILE A 43 -26.02 -1.54 4.98
N PHE A 44 -25.77 -2.48 5.90
CA PHE A 44 -24.81 -3.56 5.67
C PHE A 44 -25.16 -4.43 4.46
N VAL A 45 -26.44 -4.77 4.28
CA VAL A 45 -26.90 -5.48 3.09
C VAL A 45 -26.68 -4.62 1.85
N GLY A 46 -26.98 -3.31 1.91
CA GLY A 46 -26.78 -2.38 0.81
C GLY A 46 -25.33 -2.25 0.33
N MET A 47 -24.36 -2.46 1.23
CA MET A 47 -22.93 -2.50 0.89
C MET A 47 -22.53 -3.71 0.04
N PHE A 48 -23.38 -4.72 -0.11
CA PHE A 48 -23.10 -5.82 -1.02
C PHE A 48 -23.21 -5.37 -2.47
N THR A 49 -22.10 -5.45 -3.18
CA THR A 49 -21.98 -5.05 -4.58
C THR A 49 -21.47 -6.18 -5.45
N PHE A 50 -21.82 -6.12 -6.72
CA PHE A 50 -21.08 -6.84 -7.74
C PHE A 50 -20.01 -5.90 -8.27
N ASP A 51 -18.76 -6.29 -8.09
CA ASP A 51 -17.61 -5.49 -8.47
C ASP A 51 -17.12 -5.91 -9.85
N PHE A 52 -16.71 -4.92 -10.65
CA PHE A 52 -15.96 -5.15 -11.86
C PHE A 52 -14.46 -5.09 -11.52
N HIS A 53 -13.72 -6.13 -11.91
CA HIS A 53 -12.27 -6.22 -11.76
C HIS A 53 -11.59 -5.67 -13.01
N TRP A 54 -10.82 -4.60 -12.84
CA TRP A 54 -9.98 -4.07 -13.91
C TRP A 54 -8.52 -4.35 -13.59
N ASN A 55 -7.89 -5.28 -14.32
CA ASN A 55 -6.49 -5.65 -14.14
C ASN A 55 -5.58 -4.85 -15.07
N ILE A 56 -5.18 -3.65 -14.65
CA ILE A 56 -3.99 -2.99 -15.18
C ILE A 56 -3.14 -2.62 -13.98
N GLU A 57 -2.07 -3.40 -13.76
CA GLU A 57 -1.00 -3.29 -12.74
C GLU A 57 -1.44 -3.32 -11.26
N ASN A 58 -2.59 -2.77 -10.92
CA ASN A 58 -3.25 -2.84 -9.61
C ASN A 58 -4.66 -3.44 -9.76
N GLU A 59 -5.06 -4.31 -8.82
CA GLU A 59 -6.40 -4.90 -8.81
C GLU A 59 -7.45 -3.87 -8.34
N TRP A 60 -7.93 -3.03 -9.26
CA TRP A 60 -9.00 -2.09 -8.95
C TRP A 60 -10.37 -2.80 -8.99
N ARG A 61 -11.17 -2.55 -7.94
CA ARG A 61 -12.54 -3.03 -7.82
C ARG A 61 -13.50 -1.87 -7.84
N ILE A 62 -14.33 -1.80 -8.88
CA ILE A 62 -15.36 -0.78 -9.00
C ILE A 62 -16.72 -1.45 -8.75
N PRO A 63 -17.48 -1.02 -7.72
CA PRO A 63 -18.85 -1.46 -7.52
C PRO A 63 -19.72 -0.97 -8.67
N VAL A 64 -20.26 -1.90 -9.46
CA VAL A 64 -21.11 -1.57 -10.63
C VAL A 64 -22.56 -1.87 -10.35
N LEU A 65 -22.86 -3.03 -9.74
CA LEU A 65 -24.25 -3.44 -9.51
C LEU A 65 -24.60 -3.46 -8.02
N PRO A 66 -25.74 -2.86 -7.62
CA PRO A 66 -26.15 -2.77 -6.24
C PRO A 66 -26.88 -4.06 -5.80
N LEU A 67 -26.15 -5.19 -5.72
CA LEU A 67 -26.73 -6.50 -5.39
C LEU A 67 -27.54 -6.47 -4.09
N GLY A 68 -27.03 -5.80 -3.05
CA GLY A 68 -27.73 -5.59 -1.79
C GLY A 68 -29.10 -4.94 -1.95
N VAL A 69 -29.17 -3.90 -2.80
CA VAL A 69 -30.41 -3.20 -3.14
C VAL A 69 -31.39 -4.16 -3.84
N TRP A 70 -30.90 -4.94 -4.80
CA TRP A 70 -31.74 -5.91 -5.51
C TRP A 70 -32.26 -7.03 -4.61
N ILE A 71 -31.44 -7.52 -3.67
CA ILE A 71 -31.84 -8.51 -2.68
C ILE A 71 -33.00 -7.96 -1.84
N VAL A 72 -32.83 -6.79 -1.23
CA VAL A 72 -33.90 -6.19 -0.39
C VAL A 72 -35.14 -5.88 -1.22
N TYR A 73 -34.98 -5.34 -2.43
CA TYR A 73 -36.08 -5.09 -3.34
C TYR A 73 -36.87 -6.37 -3.63
N PHE A 74 -36.21 -7.48 -3.95
CA PHE A 74 -36.89 -8.74 -4.28
C PHE A 74 -37.74 -9.27 -3.12
N PHE A 75 -37.27 -9.14 -1.88
CA PHE A 75 -38.02 -9.56 -0.69
C PHE A 75 -39.15 -8.61 -0.32
N MET A 76 -38.99 -7.30 -0.56
CA MET A 76 -39.95 -6.28 -0.16
C MET A 76 -40.86 -5.77 -1.29
N ARG A 77 -40.65 -6.16 -2.54
CA ARG A 77 -41.40 -5.65 -3.72
C ARG A 77 -42.93 -5.82 -3.64
N LYS A 78 -43.42 -6.75 -2.82
CA LYS A 78 -44.86 -6.98 -2.62
C LYS A 78 -45.53 -5.93 -1.72
N ASP A 79 -44.74 -5.22 -0.93
CA ASP A 79 -45.20 -4.19 0.01
C ASP A 79 -44.46 -2.89 -0.31
N SER A 80 -45.15 -2.01 -1.06
CA SER A 80 -44.57 -0.75 -1.54
C SER A 80 -44.14 0.18 -0.41
N GLU A 81 -44.86 0.18 0.71
CA GLU A 81 -44.54 1.03 1.87
C GLU A 81 -43.29 0.53 2.60
N ARG A 82 -43.15 -0.79 2.78
CA ARG A 82 -41.91 -1.38 3.32
C ARG A 82 -40.71 -1.09 2.43
N TRP A 83 -40.86 -1.23 1.12
CA TRP A 83 -39.79 -0.89 0.18
C TRP A 83 -39.43 0.59 0.23
N GLN A 84 -40.41 1.49 0.24
CA GLN A 84 -40.15 2.93 0.30
C GLN A 84 -39.39 3.36 1.56
N ARG A 85 -39.64 2.70 2.70
CA ARG A 85 -38.88 2.93 3.94
C ARG A 85 -37.48 2.34 3.89
N ALA A 86 -37.33 1.13 3.36
CA ALA A 86 -36.05 0.44 3.32
C ALA A 86 -35.09 1.03 2.29
N ARG A 87 -35.59 1.47 1.13
CA ARG A 87 -34.77 1.88 -0.03
C ARG A 87 -33.69 2.89 0.34
N THR A 88 -34.01 3.89 1.17
CA THR A 88 -33.09 4.98 1.52
C THR A 88 -31.85 4.43 2.20
N PHE A 89 -32.02 3.49 3.15
CA PHE A 89 -30.92 2.91 3.90
C PHE A 89 -30.09 1.93 3.08
N VAL A 90 -30.73 1.14 2.20
CA VAL A 90 -29.99 0.19 1.35
C VAL A 90 -29.21 0.93 0.25
N TRP A 91 -29.79 1.97 -0.34
CA TRP A 91 -29.06 2.84 -1.27
C TRP A 91 -27.94 3.62 -0.57
N TRP A 92 -28.12 4.01 0.70
CA TRP A 92 -27.05 4.61 1.49
C TRP A 92 -25.89 3.64 1.72
N GLY A 93 -26.20 2.37 2.04
CA GLY A 93 -25.22 1.29 2.09
C GLY A 93 -24.47 1.13 0.77
N PHE A 94 -25.18 1.10 -0.36
CA PHE A 94 -24.55 1.00 -1.68
C PHE A 94 -23.61 2.18 -1.97
N LEU A 95 -24.08 3.41 -1.73
CA LEU A 95 -23.31 4.64 -1.94
C LEU A 95 -22.06 4.69 -1.06
N SER A 96 -22.08 4.08 0.12
CA SER A 96 -20.92 4.03 1.01
C SER A 96 -19.73 3.30 0.39
N SER A 97 -19.95 2.35 -0.53
CA SER A 97 -18.89 1.66 -1.26
C SER A 97 -18.01 2.65 -2.05
N TYR A 98 -18.61 3.69 -2.63
CA TYR A 98 -17.86 4.75 -3.32
C TYR A 98 -17.11 5.67 -2.35
N LEU A 99 -17.61 5.85 -1.13
CA LEU A 99 -16.88 6.59 -0.09
C LEU A 99 -15.60 5.85 0.32
N PHE A 100 -15.64 4.52 0.40
CA PHE A 100 -14.44 3.72 0.65
C PHE A 100 -13.43 3.83 -0.49
N ILE A 101 -13.86 3.80 -1.75
CA ILE A 101 -12.97 4.02 -2.90
C ILE A 101 -12.32 5.40 -2.84
N LEU A 102 -13.12 6.45 -2.62
CA LEU A 102 -12.61 7.81 -2.49
C LEU A 102 -11.60 7.93 -1.35
N SER A 103 -11.88 7.28 -0.22
CA SER A 103 -10.97 7.22 0.92
C SER A 103 -9.67 6.47 0.59
N GLY A 104 -9.74 5.37 -0.16
CA GLY A 104 -8.55 4.66 -0.65
C GLY A 104 -7.69 5.54 -1.56
N LEU A 105 -8.30 6.30 -2.48
CA LEU A 105 -7.57 7.26 -3.31
C LEU A 105 -6.88 8.35 -2.48
N ILE A 106 -7.56 8.86 -1.44
CA ILE A 106 -6.97 9.81 -0.50
C ILE A 106 -5.82 9.14 0.29
N ALA A 107 -5.98 7.88 0.69
CA ALA A 107 -4.94 7.14 1.39
C ALA A 107 -3.68 6.98 0.55
N ILE A 108 -3.78 6.73 -0.75
CA ILE A 108 -2.64 6.70 -1.66
C ILE A 108 -1.88 8.03 -1.64
N LEU A 109 -2.59 9.17 -1.70
CA LEU A 109 -1.97 10.49 -1.64
C LEU A 109 -1.36 10.79 -0.27
N LEU A 110 -1.99 10.33 0.82
CA LEU A 110 -1.44 10.48 2.16
C LEU A 110 -0.25 9.57 2.40
N GLN A 111 -0.22 8.39 1.79
CA GLN A 111 0.87 7.44 1.89
C GLN A 111 2.17 8.05 1.37
N SER A 112 2.15 8.71 0.20
CA SER A 112 3.34 9.37 -0.34
C SER A 112 3.79 10.60 0.44
N ILE A 113 2.90 11.23 1.22
CA ILE A 113 3.25 12.36 2.09
C ILE A 113 3.83 11.88 3.43
N ILE A 114 3.28 10.81 3.99
CA ILE A 114 3.69 10.27 5.30
C ILE A 114 4.92 9.37 5.16
N TYR A 115 4.98 8.59 4.07
CA TYR A 115 6.05 7.65 3.74
C TYR A 115 6.61 8.00 2.36
N PRO A 116 7.40 9.08 2.25
CA PRO A 116 7.98 9.55 0.99
C PRO A 116 8.88 8.48 0.36
N ASP A 117 8.74 8.26 -0.94
CA ASP A 117 9.48 7.23 -1.67
C ASP A 117 10.86 7.72 -2.19
N ASP A 118 11.17 9.00 -1.98
CA ASP A 118 12.47 9.63 -2.20
C ASP A 118 13.38 9.65 -0.96
N GLU A 119 12.89 9.20 0.20
CA GLU A 119 13.69 9.05 1.42
C GLU A 119 14.03 7.57 1.68
N VAL A 120 15.32 7.26 1.83
CA VAL A 120 15.77 5.88 2.08
C VAL A 120 15.24 5.33 3.42
N GLN A 121 15.02 6.23 4.38
CA GLN A 121 14.55 5.90 5.73
C GLN A 121 13.15 5.26 5.71
N THR A 122 12.31 5.58 4.72
CA THR A 122 11.01 4.93 4.51
C THR A 122 11.16 3.41 4.39
N PHE A 123 12.23 2.95 3.74
CA PHE A 123 12.50 1.54 3.51
C PHE A 123 13.49 0.95 4.52
N LEU A 124 14.44 1.72 5.03
CA LEU A 124 15.49 1.29 5.95
C LEU A 124 15.46 2.09 7.26
N ALA A 125 14.30 2.13 7.93
CA ALA A 125 14.12 2.88 9.17
C ALA A 125 14.84 2.27 10.38
N ASN A 126 14.98 0.94 10.41
CA ASN A 126 15.72 0.25 11.46
C ASN A 126 16.73 -0.72 10.83
N VAL A 127 18.00 -0.48 11.15
CA VAL A 127 19.16 -1.19 10.61
C VAL A 127 20.00 -1.86 11.71
N GLU A 128 19.51 -1.89 12.95
CA GLU A 128 20.26 -2.38 14.12
C GLU A 128 20.71 -3.84 14.00
N ASN A 129 19.93 -4.65 13.27
CA ASN A 129 20.22 -6.06 13.04
C ASN A 129 20.63 -6.31 11.57
N ALA A 130 21.07 -5.27 10.86
CA ALA A 130 21.41 -5.39 9.45
C ALA A 130 22.67 -6.24 9.27
N GLU A 131 22.63 -7.17 8.32
CA GLU A 131 23.75 -8.03 7.96
C GLU A 131 23.90 -8.09 6.44
N VAL A 132 25.14 -8.05 5.94
CA VAL A 132 25.46 -8.17 4.52
C VAL A 132 25.80 -9.61 4.18
N LYS A 133 25.12 -10.16 3.18
CA LYS A 133 25.44 -11.47 2.59
C LYS A 133 25.89 -11.31 1.17
N THR A 134 27.06 -11.87 0.87
CA THR A 134 27.56 -12.01 -0.50
C THR A 134 26.74 -13.07 -1.23
N ILE A 135 25.98 -12.66 -2.25
CA ILE A 135 25.10 -13.53 -3.04
C ILE A 135 25.69 -13.87 -4.42
N HIS A 136 26.79 -13.21 -4.82
CA HIS A 136 27.47 -13.48 -6.09
C HIS A 136 29.00 -13.49 -5.93
N SER A 137 29.67 -14.33 -6.73
CA SER A 137 31.12 -14.55 -6.68
C SER A 137 31.98 -13.33 -7.03
N SER A 138 31.40 -12.30 -7.64
CA SER A 138 32.07 -11.04 -7.97
C SER A 138 32.26 -10.10 -6.77
N GLY A 139 31.55 -10.38 -5.67
CA GLY A 139 31.64 -9.64 -4.41
C GLY A 139 32.70 -10.21 -3.47
N GLU A 140 33.14 -9.37 -2.54
CA GLU A 140 34.06 -9.77 -1.46
C GLU A 140 33.30 -10.58 -0.41
N TYR A 141 33.97 -11.55 0.20
CA TYR A 141 33.41 -12.36 1.29
C TYR A 141 33.77 -11.78 2.65
N ASN A 142 32.92 -12.00 3.64
CA ASN A 142 33.10 -11.56 5.03
C ASN A 142 33.07 -10.03 5.23
N ILE A 143 32.21 -9.35 4.48
CA ILE A 143 31.91 -7.93 4.74
C ILE A 143 31.22 -7.83 6.10
N SER A 144 31.79 -7.02 6.98
CA SER A 144 31.17 -6.68 8.27
C SER A 144 30.47 -5.35 8.12
N LEU A 145 29.19 -5.31 8.47
CA LEU A 145 28.41 -4.08 8.51
C LEU A 145 28.41 -3.56 9.94
N ASP A 146 29.02 -2.40 10.13
CA ASP A 146 28.92 -1.64 11.37
C ASP A 146 27.63 -0.81 11.34
N PRO A 147 26.69 -0.98 12.29
CA PRO A 147 25.40 -0.29 12.25
C PRO A 147 25.50 1.24 12.23
N ASP A 148 26.48 1.80 12.93
CA ASP A 148 26.67 3.26 12.99
C ASP A 148 27.16 3.78 11.64
N THR A 149 28.19 3.15 11.07
CA THR A 149 28.71 3.47 9.72
C THR A 149 27.64 3.34 8.64
N PHE A 150 26.85 2.27 8.71
CA PHE A 150 25.76 2.03 7.77
C PHE A 150 24.68 3.11 7.87
N SER A 151 24.26 3.45 9.10
CA SER A 151 23.30 4.53 9.34
C SER A 151 23.81 5.87 8.83
N GLU A 152 25.07 6.22 9.10
CA GLU A 152 25.68 7.47 8.61
C GLU A 152 25.75 7.54 7.08
N ALA A 153 25.97 6.41 6.42
CA ALA A 153 25.98 6.36 4.96
C ALA A 153 24.56 6.56 4.40
N LEU A 154 23.55 5.94 5.01
CA LEU A 154 22.14 6.11 4.65
C LEU A 154 21.65 7.56 4.79
N ASP A 155 22.17 8.32 5.75
CA ASP A 155 21.85 9.75 5.90
C ASP A 155 22.29 10.61 4.71
N THR A 156 23.20 10.09 3.87
CA THR A 156 23.64 10.74 2.62
C THR A 156 22.98 10.16 1.38
N ALA A 157 22.04 9.22 1.55
CA ALA A 157 21.39 8.56 0.44
C ALA A 157 20.47 9.52 -0.32
N THR A 158 20.63 9.56 -1.64
CA THR A 158 19.78 10.32 -2.54
C THR A 158 19.15 9.40 -3.58
N ARG A 159 17.85 9.58 -3.84
CA ARG A 159 17.17 8.82 -4.88
C ARG A 159 17.69 9.26 -6.26
N LYS A 160 17.96 8.26 -7.11
CA LYS A 160 18.37 8.46 -8.51
C LYS A 160 17.51 7.60 -9.43
N GLU A 161 17.38 8.02 -10.68
CA GLU A 161 16.84 7.15 -11.72
C GLU A 161 17.94 6.18 -12.15
N LEU A 162 17.62 4.89 -12.21
CA LEU A 162 18.52 3.90 -12.80
C LEU A 162 18.40 3.98 -14.32
N ASP A 163 19.48 4.32 -15.02
CA ASP A 163 19.51 4.26 -16.48
C ASP A 163 19.62 2.80 -16.93
N PHE A 164 18.46 2.15 -17.08
CA PHE A 164 18.37 0.76 -17.54
C PHE A 164 19.01 0.51 -18.91
N ASN A 165 19.06 1.51 -19.79
CA ASN A 165 19.68 1.34 -21.11
C ASN A 165 21.19 1.29 -20.95
N GLN A 166 21.76 2.21 -20.16
CA GLN A 166 23.17 2.19 -19.84
C GLN A 166 23.55 0.87 -19.14
N TRP A 167 22.81 0.48 -18.12
CA TRP A 167 23.04 -0.78 -17.39
C TRP A 167 23.01 -2.00 -18.31
N ARG A 168 21.97 -2.12 -19.16
CA ARG A 168 21.85 -3.24 -20.11
C ARG A 168 22.98 -3.24 -21.14
N ASP A 169 23.35 -2.08 -21.67
CA ASP A 169 24.37 -1.97 -22.70
C ASP A 169 25.77 -2.28 -22.12
N GLU A 170 26.01 -1.96 -20.85
CA GLU A 170 27.20 -2.38 -20.09
C GLU A 170 27.22 -3.90 -19.85
N GLN A 171 26.07 -4.52 -19.56
CA GLN A 171 25.92 -5.97 -19.37
C GLN A 171 26.03 -6.79 -20.67
N MET A 172 25.80 -6.20 -21.85
CA MET A 172 25.81 -6.90 -23.14
C MET A 172 27.18 -6.91 -23.84
N ASN A 173 28.22 -6.30 -23.27
CA ASN A 173 29.58 -6.32 -23.82
C ASN A 173 30.32 -7.60 -23.43
N VAL A 174 30.35 -8.55 -24.37
CA VAL A 174 30.73 -9.97 -24.23
C VAL A 174 32.21 -10.24 -23.86
N GLU A 175 33.09 -9.24 -23.83
CA GLU A 175 34.55 -9.44 -23.70
C GLU A 175 35.09 -9.44 -22.26
N GLN A 176 34.29 -9.10 -21.24
CA GLN A 176 34.75 -9.08 -19.84
C GLN A 176 34.08 -10.18 -18.99
N GLU A 177 34.82 -10.74 -18.03
CA GLU A 177 34.25 -11.61 -16.99
C GLU A 177 33.17 -10.80 -16.25
N HIS A 178 31.89 -11.17 -16.40
CA HIS A 178 30.77 -10.32 -16.02
C HIS A 178 30.67 -10.25 -14.50
N ALA A 179 31.04 -9.11 -13.92
CA ALA A 179 30.87 -8.86 -12.51
C ALA A 179 29.43 -8.42 -12.23
N GLU A 180 28.69 -9.19 -11.42
CA GLU A 180 27.41 -8.73 -10.86
C GLU A 180 27.64 -7.39 -10.14
N GLU A 181 26.82 -6.40 -10.49
CA GLU A 181 26.93 -5.02 -9.99
C GLU A 181 26.43 -4.94 -8.54
N PHE A 182 25.37 -5.69 -8.21
CA PHE A 182 24.80 -5.78 -6.87
C PHE A 182 25.04 -7.15 -6.23
N PRO A 183 26.30 -7.52 -5.91
CA PRO A 183 26.63 -8.87 -5.44
C PRO A 183 26.28 -9.11 -3.97
N TYR A 184 25.65 -8.14 -3.29
CA TYR A 184 25.37 -8.17 -1.87
C TYR A 184 23.88 -7.99 -1.57
N LEU A 185 23.39 -8.75 -0.59
CA LEU A 185 22.04 -8.65 -0.03
C LEU A 185 22.13 -8.19 1.43
N VAL A 186 21.33 -7.20 1.82
CA VAL A 186 21.20 -6.79 3.21
C VAL A 186 19.95 -7.43 3.81
N GLU A 187 20.15 -8.22 4.86
CA GLU A 187 19.09 -8.81 5.67
C GLU A 187 18.93 -8.03 6.99
N GLY A 188 17.85 -8.31 7.74
CA GLY A 188 17.66 -7.77 9.09
C GLY A 188 17.20 -6.31 9.17
N VAL A 189 17.09 -5.61 8.04
CA VAL A 189 16.51 -4.26 7.95
C VAL A 189 14.99 -4.28 8.07
N LYS A 190 14.42 -3.18 8.58
CA LYS A 190 12.97 -2.96 8.64
C LYS A 190 12.60 -1.59 8.09
N ALA A 191 11.56 -1.57 7.28
CA ALA A 191 10.92 -0.34 6.82
C ALA A 191 10.24 0.40 7.98
N GLU A 192 9.90 1.66 7.71
CA GLU A 192 9.21 2.50 8.68
C GLU A 192 7.89 1.85 9.12
N TRP A 193 7.62 1.90 10.43
CA TRP A 193 6.46 1.23 11.00
C TRP A 193 5.16 1.82 10.42
N GLY A 194 4.28 0.95 9.94
CA GLY A 194 2.99 1.33 9.35
C GLY A 194 3.03 1.67 7.86
N SER A 195 4.21 1.71 7.23
CA SER A 195 4.35 1.92 5.78
C SER A 195 3.79 0.75 4.97
N GLY A 196 3.87 -0.47 5.51
CA GLY A 196 3.49 -1.70 4.83
C GLY A 196 4.53 -2.25 3.87
N TYR A 197 5.70 -1.59 3.73
CA TYR A 197 6.78 -2.07 2.88
C TYR A 197 7.52 -3.26 3.51
N ILE A 198 7.89 -4.21 2.66
CA ILE A 198 8.83 -5.30 2.97
C ILE A 198 9.94 -5.24 1.92
N PRO A 199 11.01 -4.48 2.19
CA PRO A 199 12.06 -4.27 1.22
C PRO A 199 13.01 -5.47 1.16
N VAL A 200 13.50 -5.75 -0.04
CA VAL A 200 14.69 -6.57 -0.28
C VAL A 200 15.76 -5.60 -0.76
N VAL A 201 16.88 -5.53 -0.04
CA VAL A 201 17.89 -4.50 -0.26
C VAL A 201 19.14 -5.13 -0.84
N TYR A 202 19.50 -4.73 -2.06
CA TYR A 202 20.76 -5.11 -2.69
C TYR A 202 21.74 -3.95 -2.65
N VAL A 203 23.03 -4.25 -2.53
CA VAL A 203 24.09 -3.24 -2.49
C VAL A 203 25.10 -3.49 -3.60
N SER A 204 25.55 -2.40 -4.23
CA SER A 204 26.58 -2.45 -5.26
C SER A 204 27.93 -2.93 -4.75
N LYS A 205 28.76 -3.42 -5.67
CA LYS A 205 30.10 -3.92 -5.38
C LYS A 205 30.98 -2.90 -4.65
N ASP A 206 30.85 -1.63 -4.99
CA ASP A 206 31.62 -0.53 -4.41
C ASP A 206 31.03 -0.01 -3.08
N GLY A 207 29.88 -0.53 -2.65
CA GLY A 207 29.24 -0.24 -1.38
C GLY A 207 28.53 1.12 -1.32
N LYS A 208 28.22 1.76 -2.46
CA LYS A 208 27.64 3.10 -2.50
C LYS A 208 26.25 3.19 -3.13
N HIS A 209 25.79 2.13 -3.75
CA HIS A 209 24.51 2.13 -4.43
C HIS A 209 23.60 1.06 -3.85
N LEU A 210 22.33 1.42 -3.66
CA LEU A 210 21.29 0.58 -3.09
C LEU A 210 20.20 0.37 -4.12
N LEU A 211 19.88 -0.89 -4.39
CA LEU A 211 18.69 -1.27 -5.13
C LEU A 211 17.69 -1.90 -4.16
N ILE A 212 16.63 -1.17 -3.86
CA ILE A 212 15.60 -1.56 -2.90
C ILE A 212 14.39 -2.06 -3.67
N SER A 213 14.12 -3.36 -3.59
CA SER A 213 12.94 -3.96 -4.22
C SER A 213 11.81 -4.08 -3.21
N THR A 214 10.65 -3.54 -3.56
CA THR A 214 9.38 -3.78 -2.85
C THR A 214 8.48 -4.69 -3.68
N ARG A 215 7.25 -4.93 -3.24
CA ARG A 215 6.24 -5.64 -4.05
C ARG A 215 5.77 -4.84 -5.26
N GLU A 216 5.78 -3.51 -5.14
CA GLU A 216 5.20 -2.61 -6.13
C GLU A 216 6.23 -2.23 -7.18
N GLN A 217 7.43 -1.85 -6.74
CA GLN A 217 8.50 -1.39 -7.63
C GLN A 217 9.88 -1.46 -6.98
N GLN A 218 10.90 -1.14 -7.77
CA GLN A 218 12.29 -1.00 -7.35
C GLN A 218 12.67 0.48 -7.22
N TYR A 219 13.49 0.77 -6.21
CA TYR A 219 14.01 2.11 -5.93
C TYR A 219 15.53 2.07 -5.92
N TYR A 220 16.15 3.07 -6.52
CA TYR A 220 17.60 3.19 -6.61
C TYR A 220 18.08 4.41 -5.82
N PHE A 221 19.02 4.18 -4.91
CA PHE A 221 19.63 5.21 -4.08
C PHE A 221 21.16 5.17 -4.21
N GLU A 222 21.76 6.35 -4.16
CA GLU A 222 23.21 6.55 -4.16
C GLU A 222 23.61 7.26 -2.86
N THR A 223 24.64 6.74 -2.19
CA THR A 223 25.22 7.30 -0.97
C THR A 223 26.59 7.92 -1.26
N GLU A 224 26.94 9.02 -0.58
CA GLU A 224 28.24 9.67 -0.76
C GLU A 224 29.37 8.81 -0.15
N LYS A 225 29.05 8.16 0.97
CA LYS A 225 29.93 7.26 1.73
C LYS A 225 29.65 5.80 1.37
N ARG A 226 30.65 4.93 1.58
CA ARG A 226 30.43 3.49 1.56
C ARG A 226 29.59 3.05 2.75
N LEU A 227 28.77 2.02 2.54
CA LEU A 227 27.88 1.42 3.53
C LEU A 227 28.63 0.55 4.56
N TRP A 228 29.90 0.24 4.31
CA TRP A 228 30.84 -0.45 5.20
C TRP A 228 32.26 0.08 4.95
N GLU A 229 33.16 -0.15 5.90
CA GLU A 229 34.58 0.21 5.79
C GLU A 229 35.35 -0.64 4.75
#